data_AF-X1NYZ3-F1
#
_entry.id   AF-X1NYZ3-F1
#
_cell.length_a   1.000
_cell.length_b   1.000
_cell.length_c   1.000
_cell.angle_alpha   90.00
_cell.angle_beta   90.00
_cell.angle_gamma   90.00
#
_symmetry.space_group_name_H-M   'P 1'
#
loop_
_entity.id
_entity.type
_entity.pdbx_description
1 polymer ?
#
loop_
_entity_poly.entity_id
_entity_poly.type
_entity_poly.pdbx_seq_one_letter_code
_entity_poly.pdbx_strand_id
1 'polypeptide(L)'
;MSPDGKLSLYNMRKYGLYLFVLLGLSALLIFFVIRPLIREEREEDIYNVRAEAMVADQIEARGVKNEKVLQAMGKVLRHRFVPENLIPHAYEDNPLPIGFGQTISQPYIVALMTELLEPEDSDRVLEVGTGSAYQAAVLSEIVNEV
;
A
#
# COMPACT_ATOMS: atom_id res chain seq x y z
N MET A 1 21.73 43.69 -47.27
CA MET A 1 21.05 42.70 -46.40
C MET A 1 21.49 43.01 -44.97
N SER A 2 20.61 43.54 -44.11
CA SER A 2 21.05 44.03 -42.80
C SER A 2 21.52 42.86 -41.91
N PRO A 3 22.54 43.05 -41.05
CA PRO A 3 23.02 42.06 -40.10
C PRO A 3 21.93 41.51 -39.16
N ASP A 4 20.86 42.29 -38.94
CA ASP A 4 19.81 42.02 -37.96
C ASP A 4 18.94 40.81 -38.31
N GLY A 5 18.72 40.55 -39.62
CA GLY A 5 17.89 39.44 -40.08
C GLY A 5 18.51 38.06 -39.80
N LYS A 6 19.84 37.94 -39.83
CA LYS A 6 20.56 36.69 -39.52
C LYS A 6 20.59 36.42 -38.01
N LEU A 7 20.71 37.47 -37.20
CA LEU A 7 20.69 37.37 -35.74
C LEU A 7 19.30 36.94 -35.22
N SER A 8 18.23 37.45 -35.83
CA SER A 8 16.84 37.08 -35.53
C SER A 8 16.54 35.59 -35.80
N LEU A 9 16.93 35.07 -36.97
CA LEU A 9 16.75 33.66 -37.33
C LEU A 9 17.56 32.71 -36.44
N TYR A 10 18.79 33.09 -36.07
CA TYR A 10 19.62 32.32 -35.15
C TYR A 10 18.97 32.20 -33.77
N ASN A 11 18.48 33.31 -33.21
CA ASN A 11 17.81 33.33 -31.92
C ASN A 11 16.52 32.50 -31.95
N MET A 12 15.71 32.60 -33.02
CA MET A 12 14.48 31.83 -33.15
C MET A 12 14.73 30.31 -33.17
N ARG A 13 15.78 29.85 -33.86
CA ARG A 13 16.19 28.43 -33.84
C ARG A 13 16.75 28.00 -32.48
N LYS A 14 17.51 28.88 -31.82
CA LYS A 14 18.09 28.63 -30.48
C LYS A 14 16.99 28.49 -29.42
N TYR A 15 15.99 29.37 -29.41
CA TYR A 15 14.84 29.26 -28.52
C TYR A 15 13.98 28.04 -28.84
N GLY A 16 13.82 27.69 -30.12
CA GLY A 16 13.17 26.44 -30.52
C GLY A 16 13.87 25.20 -29.97
N LEU A 17 15.21 25.17 -30.02
CA LEU A 17 16.00 24.08 -29.44
C LEU A 17 15.89 24.02 -27.91
N TYR A 18 15.94 25.16 -27.22
CA TYR A 18 15.74 25.19 -25.76
C TYR A 18 14.35 24.73 -25.36
N LEU A 19 13.31 25.17 -26.08
CA LEU A 19 11.94 24.73 -25.83
C LEU A 19 11.80 23.21 -26.07
N PHE A 20 12.39 22.69 -27.14
CA PHE A 20 12.38 21.26 -27.42
C PHE A 20 13.09 20.44 -26.32
N VAL A 21 14.26 20.90 -25.85
CA VAL A 21 14.98 20.28 -24.74
C VAL A 21 14.16 20.32 -23.45
N LEU A 22 13.55 21.47 -23.12
CA LEU A 22 12.70 21.62 -21.94
C LEU A 22 11.46 20.71 -22.00
N LEU A 23 10.82 20.59 -23.15
CA LEU A 23 9.69 19.67 -23.36
C LEU A 23 10.12 18.20 -23.28
N GLY A 24 11.31 17.86 -23.78
CA GLY A 24 11.88 16.52 -23.64
C GLY A 24 12.18 16.18 -22.19
N LEU A 25 12.81 17.10 -21.46
CA LEU A 25 13.10 16.93 -20.03
C LEU A 25 11.83 16.85 -19.18
N SER A 26 10.80 17.66 -19.47
CA SER A 26 9.52 17.57 -18.76
C SER A 26 8.80 16.25 -19.07
N ALA A 27 8.83 15.77 -20.31
CA ALA A 27 8.28 14.46 -20.66
C ALA A 27 9.01 13.31 -19.94
N LEU A 28 10.34 13.37 -19.83
CA LEU A 28 11.14 12.42 -19.05
C LEU A 28 10.79 12.47 -17.56
N LEU A 29 10.68 13.67 -16.97
CA LEU A 29 10.26 13.86 -15.58
C LEU A 29 8.86 13.27 -15.35
N ILE A 30 7.92 13.53 -16.26
CA ILE A 30 6.56 12.98 -16.16
C ILE A 30 6.58 11.46 -16.23
N PHE A 31 7.33 10.88 -17.17
CA PHE A 31 7.34 9.43 -17.39
C PHE A 31 8.06 8.66 -16.27
N PHE A 32 9.21 9.15 -15.82
CA PHE A 32 10.07 8.44 -14.86
C PHE A 32 9.84 8.83 -13.41
N VAL A 33 9.20 9.97 -13.12
CA VAL A 33 9.00 10.43 -11.74
C VAL A 33 7.53 10.63 -11.42
N ILE A 34 6.82 11.49 -12.16
CA ILE A 34 5.45 11.86 -11.78
C ILE A 34 4.46 10.70 -11.99
N ARG A 35 4.54 9.99 -13.12
CA ARG A 35 3.64 8.85 -13.41
C ARG A 35 3.77 7.70 -12.41
N PRO A 36 4.99 7.23 -12.07
CA PRO A 36 5.16 6.21 -11.05
C PRO A 36 4.60 6.64 -9.69
N LEU A 37 4.87 7.89 -9.28
CA LEU A 37 4.42 8.41 -7.99
C LEU A 37 2.88 8.46 -7.88
N ILE A 38 2.21 8.98 -8.91
CA ILE A 38 0.73 9.01 -8.97
C ILE A 38 0.15 7.59 -9.02
N ARG A 39 0.84 6.65 -9.67
CA ARG A 39 0.39 5.26 -9.75
C ARG A 39 0.43 4.60 -8.38
N GLU A 40 1.53 4.76 -7.65
CA GLU A 40 1.72 4.20 -6.31
C GLU A 40 0.68 4.73 -5.32
N GLU A 41 0.46 6.05 -5.30
CA GLU A 41 -0.57 6.69 -4.45
C GLU A 41 -1.97 6.13 -4.73
N ARG A 42 -2.35 5.99 -6.02
CA ARG A 42 -3.65 5.40 -6.39
C ARG A 42 -3.77 3.92 -6.06
N GLU A 43 -2.68 3.15 -6.16
CA GLU A 43 -2.69 1.75 -5.79
C GLU A 43 -2.91 1.60 -4.28
N GLU A 44 -2.25 2.42 -3.46
CA GLU A 44 -2.45 2.47 -2.01
C GLU A 44 -3.92 2.80 -1.65
N ASP A 45 -4.51 3.83 -2.29
CA ASP A 45 -5.92 4.21 -2.08
C ASP A 45 -6.89 3.06 -2.36
N ILE A 46 -6.66 2.30 -3.44
CA ILE A 46 -7.49 1.13 -3.77
C ILE A 46 -7.43 0.09 -2.66
N TYR A 47 -6.25 -0.18 -2.10
CA TYR A 47 -6.10 -1.17 -1.05
C TYR A 47 -6.62 -0.71 0.31
N ASN A 48 -6.55 0.59 0.60
CA ASN A 48 -7.19 1.18 1.78
C ASN A 48 -8.71 0.95 1.75
N VAL A 49 -9.36 1.24 0.62
CA VAL A 49 -10.81 1.00 0.46
C VAL A 49 -11.15 -0.49 0.61
N ARG A 50 -10.28 -1.39 0.10
CA ARG A 50 -10.49 -2.84 0.27
C ARG A 50 -10.29 -3.31 1.72
N ALA A 51 -9.35 -2.71 2.44
CA ALA A 51 -9.13 -2.98 3.86
C ALA A 51 -10.33 -2.50 4.69
N GLU A 52 -10.83 -1.29 4.43
CA GLU A 52 -12.03 -0.74 5.07
C GLU A 52 -13.26 -1.64 4.83
N ALA A 53 -13.49 -2.07 3.58
CA ALA A 53 -14.58 -2.98 3.25
C ALA A 53 -14.42 -4.35 3.95
N MET A 54 -13.22 -4.91 3.99
CA MET A 54 -12.93 -6.15 4.73
C MET A 54 -13.27 -5.99 6.22
N VAL A 55 -12.90 -4.87 6.84
CA VAL A 55 -13.19 -4.60 8.25
C VAL A 55 -14.70 -4.47 8.47
N ALA A 56 -15.39 -3.64 7.70
CA ALA A 56 -16.83 -3.40 7.89
C ALA A 56 -17.66 -4.66 7.59
N ASP A 57 -17.46 -5.28 6.42
CA ASP A 57 -18.37 -6.30 5.89
C ASP A 57 -18.08 -7.70 6.44
N GLN A 58 -16.83 -7.99 6.83
CA GLN A 58 -16.39 -9.35 7.16
C GLN A 58 -15.96 -9.50 8.62
N ILE A 59 -15.52 -8.42 9.29
CA ILE A 59 -14.99 -8.49 10.66
C ILE A 59 -16.01 -7.92 11.64
N GLU A 60 -16.37 -6.65 11.51
CA GLU A 60 -17.31 -5.95 12.40
C GLU A 60 -18.72 -6.56 12.31
N ALA A 61 -19.20 -6.82 11.08
CA ALA A 61 -20.49 -7.47 10.84
C ALA A 61 -20.63 -8.86 11.52
N ARG A 62 -19.50 -9.49 11.89
CA ARG A 62 -19.46 -10.80 12.55
C ARG A 62 -19.12 -10.74 14.04
N GLY A 63 -19.20 -9.54 14.63
CA GLY A 63 -19.26 -9.34 16.07
C GLY A 63 -17.96 -8.93 16.73
N VAL A 64 -16.87 -8.71 15.98
CA VAL A 64 -15.67 -8.06 16.51
C VAL A 64 -15.96 -6.58 16.72
N LYS A 65 -15.73 -6.08 17.94
CA LYS A 65 -16.13 -4.74 18.40
C LYS A 65 -14.98 -3.92 18.96
N ASN A 66 -13.85 -4.53 19.30
CA ASN A 66 -12.71 -3.81 19.84
C ASN A 66 -12.17 -2.81 18.78
N GLU A 67 -12.32 -1.51 19.07
CA GLU A 67 -11.94 -0.44 18.14
C GLU A 67 -10.44 -0.45 17.79
N LYS A 68 -9.56 -0.79 18.74
CA LYS A 68 -8.10 -0.89 18.49
C LYS A 68 -7.82 -2.00 17.46
N VAL A 69 -8.53 -3.13 17.58
CA VAL A 69 -8.41 -4.25 16.63
C VAL A 69 -8.94 -3.88 15.26
N LEU A 70 -10.12 -3.26 15.17
CA LEU A 70 -10.70 -2.83 13.88
C LEU A 70 -9.79 -1.82 13.17
N GLN A 71 -9.21 -0.87 13.91
CA GLN A 71 -8.26 0.11 13.38
C GLN A 71 -6.97 -0.57 12.88
N ALA A 72 -6.39 -1.48 13.68
CA ALA A 72 -5.19 -2.22 13.28
C ALA A 72 -5.43 -3.05 12.01
N MET A 73 -6.56 -3.74 11.92
CA MET A 73 -6.94 -4.54 10.74
C MET A 73 -7.13 -3.69 9.48
N GLY A 74 -7.61 -2.45 9.61
CA GLY A 74 -7.73 -1.50 8.50
C GLY A 74 -6.39 -0.88 8.10
N LYS A 75 -5.50 -0.64 9.06
CA LYS A 75 -4.18 -0.01 8.83
C LYS A 75 -3.16 -0.97 8.23
N VAL A 76 -3.14 -2.24 8.64
CA VAL A 76 -2.16 -3.21 8.14
C VAL A 76 -2.62 -3.78 6.80
N LEU A 77 -1.99 -3.33 5.73
CA LEU A 77 -2.34 -3.70 4.36
C LEU A 77 -1.97 -5.16 4.04
N ARG A 78 -2.96 -6.05 4.20
CA ARG A 78 -2.83 -7.51 4.05
C ARG A 78 -2.22 -7.98 2.71
N HIS A 79 -2.44 -7.24 1.62
CA HIS A 79 -1.88 -7.61 0.31
C HIS A 79 -0.35 -7.57 0.25
N ARG A 80 0.33 -6.86 1.16
CA ARG A 80 1.79 -6.84 1.28
C ARG A 80 2.37 -8.13 1.89
N PHE A 81 1.50 -8.97 2.43
CA PHE A 81 1.84 -10.20 3.15
C PHE A 81 1.45 -11.47 2.37
N VAL A 82 1.11 -11.33 1.08
CA VAL A 82 0.74 -12.44 0.20
C VAL A 82 1.57 -12.42 -1.08
N PRO A 83 1.77 -13.58 -1.74
CA PRO A 83 2.39 -13.64 -3.06
C PRO A 83 1.67 -12.74 -4.10
N GLU A 84 2.42 -12.16 -5.03
CA GLU A 84 1.89 -11.21 -6.04
C GLU A 84 0.67 -11.74 -6.80
N ASN A 85 0.69 -13.02 -7.15
CA ASN A 85 -0.41 -13.67 -7.89
C ASN A 85 -1.69 -13.83 -7.07
N LEU A 86 -1.66 -13.58 -5.76
CA LEU A 86 -2.78 -13.69 -4.83
C LEU A 86 -3.24 -12.34 -4.28
N ILE A 87 -2.58 -11.23 -4.63
CA ILE A 87 -3.02 -9.87 -4.29
C ILE A 87 -4.50 -9.61 -4.65
N PRO A 88 -5.05 -10.09 -5.79
CA PRO A 88 -6.47 -9.94 -6.09
C PRO A 88 -7.40 -10.55 -5.03
N HIS A 89 -6.95 -11.56 -4.28
CA HIS A 89 -7.72 -12.26 -3.26
C HIS A 89 -7.37 -11.83 -1.82
N ALA A 90 -6.41 -10.92 -1.64
CA ALA A 90 -5.82 -10.63 -0.33
C ALA A 90 -6.82 -10.21 0.77
N TYR A 91 -7.96 -9.65 0.38
CA TYR A 91 -8.99 -9.10 1.29
C TYR A 91 -10.29 -9.94 1.31
N GLU A 92 -10.26 -11.15 0.75
CA GLU A 92 -11.33 -12.13 0.92
C GLU A 92 -11.20 -12.81 2.30
N ASP A 93 -12.31 -13.22 2.92
CA ASP A 93 -12.28 -13.93 4.20
C ASP A 93 -11.92 -15.42 4.05
N ASN A 94 -10.73 -15.70 3.54
CA ASN A 94 -10.21 -17.05 3.38
C ASN A 94 -8.69 -17.10 3.66
N PRO A 95 -8.15 -18.28 4.02
CA PRO A 95 -6.72 -18.47 4.08
C PRO A 95 -6.11 -18.49 2.67
N LEU A 96 -4.92 -17.91 2.51
CA LEU A 96 -4.19 -17.92 1.24
C LEU A 96 -2.82 -18.59 1.41
N PRO A 97 -2.33 -19.38 0.43
CA PRO A 97 -1.01 -19.99 0.51
C PRO A 97 0.08 -18.92 0.40
N ILE A 98 1.10 -19.03 1.25
CA ILE A 98 2.26 -18.11 1.29
C ILE A 98 3.59 -18.80 0.98
N GLY A 99 3.53 -20.04 0.49
CA GLY A 99 4.71 -20.89 0.23
C GLY A 99 5.05 -21.82 1.39
N PHE A 100 5.98 -22.75 1.16
CA PHE A 100 6.47 -23.70 2.18
C PHE A 100 5.37 -24.51 2.91
N GLY A 101 4.25 -24.77 2.24
CA GLY A 101 3.09 -25.45 2.83
C GLY A 101 2.36 -24.64 3.91
N GLN A 102 2.64 -23.35 4.03
CA GLN A 102 2.02 -22.44 5.00
C GLN A 102 0.90 -21.60 4.35
N THR A 103 0.04 -21.06 5.20
CA THR A 103 -1.03 -20.13 4.80
C THR A 103 -1.04 -18.90 5.70
N ILE A 104 -1.37 -17.75 5.13
CA ILE A 104 -1.83 -16.60 5.91
C ILE A 104 -3.27 -16.86 6.36
N SER A 105 -3.55 -16.75 7.66
CA SER A 105 -4.88 -16.97 8.26
C SER A 105 -5.91 -16.02 7.69
N GLN A 106 -7.18 -16.43 7.58
CA GLN A 106 -8.27 -15.55 7.13
C GLN A 106 -8.40 -14.28 8.01
N PRO A 107 -8.74 -13.11 7.43
CA PRO A 107 -8.91 -11.85 8.15
C PRO A 107 -9.76 -11.93 9.42
N TYR A 108 -10.93 -12.57 9.35
CA TYR A 108 -11.81 -12.66 10.52
C TYR A 108 -11.16 -13.38 11.70
N ILE A 109 -10.38 -14.44 11.44
CA ILE A 109 -9.72 -15.22 12.50
C ILE A 109 -8.58 -14.42 13.12
N VAL A 110 -7.82 -13.65 12.33
CA VAL A 110 -6.81 -12.72 12.84
C VAL A 110 -7.46 -11.70 13.78
N ALA A 111 -8.56 -11.07 13.35
CA ALA A 111 -9.27 -10.09 14.16
C ALA A 111 -9.86 -10.71 15.44
N LEU A 112 -10.52 -11.87 15.34
CA LEU A 112 -11.11 -12.57 16.48
C LEU A 112 -10.05 -13.00 17.50
N MET A 113 -8.94 -13.57 17.05
CA MET A 113 -7.83 -13.96 17.94
C MET A 113 -7.24 -12.74 18.65
N THR A 114 -7.10 -11.62 17.95
CA THR A 114 -6.57 -10.38 18.50
C THR A 114 -7.55 -9.75 19.50
N GLU A 115 -8.85 -9.78 19.22
CA GLU A 115 -9.86 -9.28 20.18
C GLU A 115 -9.91 -10.12 21.45
N LEU A 116 -9.87 -11.45 21.32
CA LEU A 116 -9.88 -12.37 22.46
C LEU A 116 -8.62 -12.28 23.33
N LEU A 117 -7.51 -11.79 22.77
CA LEU A 117 -6.28 -11.52 23.52
C LEU A 117 -6.43 -10.28 24.45
N GLU A 118 -7.39 -9.39 24.16
CA GLU A 118 -7.59 -8.10 24.84
C GLU A 118 -6.29 -7.30 25.01
N PRO A 119 -5.50 -7.07 23.92
CA PRO A 119 -4.17 -6.49 24.04
C PRO A 119 -4.20 -5.02 24.46
N GLU A 120 -3.31 -4.68 25.39
CA GLU A 120 -3.03 -3.32 25.81
C GLU A 120 -1.65 -2.86 25.35
N ASP A 121 -1.46 -1.54 25.25
CA ASP A 121 -0.21 -0.94 24.74
C ASP A 121 1.02 -1.39 25.54
N SER A 122 0.88 -1.55 26.85
CA SER A 122 1.95 -1.98 27.75
C SER A 122 2.37 -3.45 27.62
N ASP A 123 1.63 -4.26 26.85
CA ASP A 123 1.88 -5.68 26.75
C ASP A 123 3.12 -6.01 25.90
N ARG A 124 3.69 -7.18 26.20
CA ARG A 124 4.71 -7.85 25.38
C ARG A 124 4.11 -9.17 24.93
N VAL A 125 3.84 -9.29 23.63
CA VAL A 125 3.18 -10.46 23.05
C VAL A 125 4.23 -11.41 22.51
N LEU A 126 3.97 -12.72 22.54
CA LEU A 126 4.75 -13.71 21.81
C LEU A 126 3.83 -14.33 20.76
N GLU A 127 4.14 -14.08 19.49
CA GLU A 127 3.50 -14.76 18.38
C GLU A 127 4.28 -16.04 18.03
N VAL A 128 3.59 -17.19 18.02
CA VAL A 128 4.18 -18.48 17.64
C VAL A 128 3.59 -18.92 16.32
N GLY A 129 4.42 -18.91 15.29
CA GLY A 129 4.02 -19.33 13.94
C GLY A 129 3.93 -18.18 12.95
N THR A 130 4.96 -17.34 12.90
CA THR A 130 4.97 -16.06 12.18
C THR A 130 4.46 -16.12 10.76
N GLY A 131 4.74 -17.19 10.00
CA GLY A 131 4.22 -17.36 8.65
C GLY A 131 4.59 -16.17 7.77
N SER A 132 3.61 -15.39 7.32
CA SER A 132 3.83 -14.17 6.54
C SER A 132 4.16 -12.93 7.36
N ALA A 133 4.05 -13.00 8.69
CA ALA A 133 4.13 -11.91 9.66
C ALA A 133 2.91 -10.96 9.71
N TYR A 134 1.80 -11.29 9.04
CA TYR A 134 0.60 -10.44 9.05
C TYR A 134 -0.01 -10.26 10.45
N GLN A 135 -0.17 -11.36 11.22
CA GLN A 135 -0.69 -11.30 12.59
C GLN A 135 0.23 -10.47 13.50
N ALA A 136 1.55 -10.66 13.39
CA ALA A 136 2.53 -9.91 14.15
C ALA A 136 2.47 -8.40 13.82
N ALA A 137 2.30 -8.05 12.54
CA ALA A 137 2.12 -6.67 12.11
C ALA A 137 0.83 -6.05 12.69
N VAL A 138 -0.29 -6.79 12.68
CA VAL A 138 -1.56 -6.34 13.31
C VAL A 138 -1.38 -6.11 14.81
N LEU A 139 -0.71 -7.03 15.53
CA LEU A 139 -0.44 -6.86 16.96
C LEU A 139 0.44 -5.64 17.23
N SER A 140 1.45 -5.40 16.40
CA SER A 140 2.38 -4.27 16.55
C SER A 140 1.74 -2.89 16.40
N GLU A 141 0.52 -2.82 15.86
CA GLU A 141 -0.27 -1.58 15.83
C GLU A 141 -0.98 -1.30 17.16
N ILE A 142 -1.01 -2.28 18.08
CA ILE A 142 -1.73 -2.18 19.36
C ILE A 142 -0.77 -2.22 20.55
N VAL A 143 0.24 -3.10 20.53
CA VAL A 143 1.17 -3.33 21.64
C VAL A 143 2.57 -2.79 21.35
N ASN A 144 3.36 -2.53 22.39
CA ASN A 144 4.72 -2.01 22.26
C ASN A 144 5.75 -3.04 21.75
N GLU A 145 5.55 -4.33 22.01
CA GLU A 145 6.49 -5.40 21.63
C GLU A 145 5.76 -6.70 21.27
N VAL A 146 6.18 -7.33 20.17
CA VAL A 146 5.69 -8.63 19.65
C VAL A 146 6.87 -9.55 19.40
#